data_AF-X1KMJ2-F1
#
_entry.id   AF-X1KMJ2-F1
#
_cell.length_a   1.000
_cell.length_b   1.000
_cell.length_c   1.000
_cell.angle_alpha   90.00
_cell.angle_beta   90.00
_cell.angle_gamma   90.00
#
_symmetry.space_group_name_H-M   'P 1'
#
loop_
_entity.id
_entity.type
_entity.pdbx_description
1 polymer ?
#
loop_
_entity_poly.entity_id
_entity_poly.type
_entity_poly.pdbx_seq_one_letter_code
_entity_poly.pdbx_strand_id
1 'polypeptide(L)'
;QTLDVLDTTVRRNAFGSQNDSFEIDIPMPELGEAPVHAVFIRAPVVEEHGPGVEVLGALPDGQVVAVQQGNVIASAFHPEVAGEDRFHRRFLDLVHSA
;
A
#
# COMPACT_ATOMS: atom_id res chain seq x y z
N GLN A 1 -17.19 5.13 9.13
CA GLN A 1 -16.64 6.50 9.24
C GLN A 1 -15.17 6.43 8.87
N THR A 2 -14.65 7.43 8.16
CA THR A 2 -13.22 7.55 7.81
C THR A 2 -12.49 8.37 8.88
N LEU A 3 -11.16 8.24 8.95
CA LEU A 3 -10.32 9.09 9.81
C LEU A 3 -10.00 10.45 9.17
N ASP A 4 -10.18 10.57 7.85
CA ASP A 4 -9.93 11.79 7.05
C ASP A 4 -8.48 12.32 7.13
N VAL A 5 -7.52 11.39 7.24
CA VAL A 5 -6.07 11.68 7.36
C VAL A 5 -5.28 11.41 6.08
N LEU A 6 -5.92 10.84 5.07
CA LEU A 6 -5.31 10.44 3.80
C LEU A 6 -6.27 10.80 2.66
N ASP A 7 -5.84 11.68 1.75
CA ASP A 7 -6.63 12.21 0.63
C ASP A 7 -6.75 11.19 -0.49
N THR A 8 -7.54 10.15 -0.23
CA THR A 8 -7.75 9.01 -1.13
C THR A 8 -9.21 8.57 -1.17
N THR A 9 -9.64 8.12 -2.34
CA THR A 9 -10.88 7.37 -2.53
C THR A 9 -10.52 5.89 -2.65
N VAL A 10 -11.15 5.06 -1.82
CA VAL A 10 -10.82 3.62 -1.73
C VAL A 10 -12.04 2.77 -2.07
N ARG A 11 -11.88 1.83 -3.02
CA ARG A 11 -12.87 0.77 -3.27
C ARG A 11 -12.52 -0.47 -2.47
N ARG A 12 -13.43 -0.86 -1.57
CA ARG A 12 -13.30 -2.05 -0.72
C ARG A 12 -13.45 -3.33 -1.55
N ASN A 13 -12.70 -4.38 -1.18
CA ASN A 13 -12.78 -5.72 -1.79
C ASN A 13 -12.76 -5.65 -3.31
N ALA A 14 -11.81 -4.91 -3.86
CA ALA A 14 -11.76 -4.62 -5.28
C ALA A 14 -11.25 -5.79 -6.13
N PHE A 15 -10.74 -6.83 -5.48
CA PHE A 15 -10.26 -8.06 -6.08
C PHE A 15 -11.23 -9.21 -5.80
N GLY A 16 -12.08 -9.51 -6.78
CA GLY A 16 -12.78 -10.79 -6.89
C GLY A 16 -13.61 -11.28 -5.69
N SER A 17 -13.78 -12.59 -5.62
CA SER A 17 -14.51 -13.29 -4.58
C SER A 17 -13.69 -13.37 -3.28
N GLN A 18 -14.32 -13.69 -2.14
CA GLN A 18 -13.63 -13.77 -0.85
C GLN A 18 -12.49 -14.82 -0.78
N ASN A 19 -12.38 -15.70 -1.79
CA ASN A 19 -11.32 -16.72 -1.90
C ASN A 19 -10.09 -16.26 -2.70
N ASP A 20 -10.11 -15.05 -3.27
CA ASP A 20 -9.03 -14.58 -4.14
C ASP A 20 -7.96 -13.86 -3.30
N SER A 21 -7.23 -14.61 -2.48
CA SER A 21 -5.92 -14.20 -2.01
C SER A 21 -4.90 -14.38 -3.14
N PHE A 22 -4.04 -13.40 -3.35
CA PHE A 22 -2.97 -13.51 -4.33
C PHE A 22 -1.71 -12.81 -3.83
N GLU A 23 -0.60 -13.16 -4.47
CA GLU A 23 0.72 -12.65 -4.12
C GLU A 23 1.40 -12.16 -5.39
N ILE A 24 2.10 -11.03 -5.29
CA ILE A 24 2.82 -10.44 -6.42
C ILE A 24 3.98 -9.59 -5.91
N ASP A 25 5.08 -9.61 -6.66
CA ASP A 25 6.22 -8.74 -6.42
C ASP A 25 5.98 -7.37 -7.05
N ILE A 26 6.00 -6.32 -6.23
CA ILE A 26 5.71 -4.94 -6.64
C ILE A 26 6.97 -4.09 -6.50
N PRO A 27 7.43 -3.43 -7.57
CA PRO A 27 8.51 -2.44 -7.46
C PRO A 27 8.08 -1.28 -6.54
N MET A 28 8.87 -1.01 -5.51
CA MET A 28 8.70 0.13 -4.60
C MET A 28 10.07 0.76 -4.34
N PRO A 29 10.60 1.59 -5.26
CA PRO A 29 11.96 2.13 -5.20
C PRO A 29 12.29 2.85 -3.89
N GLU A 30 11.28 3.45 -3.26
CA GLU A 30 11.37 4.15 -1.97
C GLU A 30 11.68 3.21 -0.80
N LEU A 31 11.44 1.91 -0.98
CA LEU A 31 11.71 0.85 0.00
C LEU A 31 12.97 0.04 -0.33
N GLY A 32 13.55 0.22 -1.51
CA GLY A 32 14.80 -0.42 -1.95
C GLY A 32 14.76 -0.92 -3.40
N GLU A 33 15.88 -1.46 -3.87
CA GLU A 33 16.03 -1.90 -5.27
C GLU A 33 15.23 -3.17 -5.61
N ALA A 34 15.14 -4.11 -4.66
CA ALA A 34 14.38 -5.34 -4.87
C ALA A 34 12.87 -5.07 -4.76
N PRO A 35 12.00 -5.70 -5.57
CA PRO A 35 10.56 -5.64 -5.39
C PRO A 35 10.12 -6.06 -3.99
N VAL A 36 9.00 -5.52 -3.52
CA VAL A 36 8.34 -5.94 -2.28
C VAL A 36 7.39 -7.09 -2.60
N HIS A 37 7.54 -8.19 -1.88
CA HIS A 37 6.62 -9.32 -1.99
C HIS A 37 5.31 -8.98 -1.26
N ALA A 38 4.24 -8.74 -2.01
CA ALA A 38 2.97 -8.24 -1.48
C ALA A 38 1.90 -9.33 -1.46
N VAL A 39 1.38 -9.63 -0.26
CA VAL A 39 0.30 -10.60 -0.04
C VAL A 39 -1.04 -9.85 0.10
N PHE A 40 -2.00 -10.15 -0.77
CA PHE A 40 -3.31 -9.52 -0.78
C PHE A 40 -4.38 -10.47 -0.26
N ILE A 41 -5.17 -10.04 0.72
CA ILE A 41 -6.29 -10.82 1.29
C ILE A 41 -7.51 -9.91 1.38
N ARG A 42 -8.51 -10.13 0.52
CA ARG A 42 -9.72 -9.28 0.42
C ARG A 42 -9.36 -7.78 0.35
N ALA A 43 -8.36 -7.47 -0.47
CA ALA A 43 -7.73 -6.18 -0.46
C ALA A 43 -8.62 -5.08 -1.07
N PRO A 44 -8.54 -3.85 -0.56
CA PRO A 44 -9.06 -2.67 -1.24
C PRO A 44 -8.12 -2.21 -2.36
N VAL A 45 -8.54 -1.22 -3.16
CA VAL A 45 -7.65 -0.44 -4.04
C VAL A 45 -7.90 1.04 -3.87
N VAL A 46 -6.87 1.84 -4.10
CA VAL A 46 -7.01 3.30 -4.23
C VAL A 46 -7.51 3.59 -5.65
N GLU A 47 -8.72 4.14 -5.76
CA GLU A 47 -9.32 4.54 -7.03
C GLU A 47 -8.88 5.95 -7.44
N GLU A 48 -8.77 6.85 -6.47
CA GLU A 48 -8.35 8.23 -6.68
C GLU A 48 -7.48 8.68 -5.51
N HIS A 49 -6.56 9.61 -5.76
CA HIS A 49 -5.74 10.22 -4.73
C HIS A 49 -5.48 11.69 -5.06
N GLY A 50 -5.32 12.50 -4.02
CA GLY A 50 -4.97 13.91 -4.15
C GLY A 50 -3.55 14.16 -4.66
N PRO A 51 -3.22 15.41 -5.04
CA PRO A 51 -1.91 15.79 -5.55
C PRO A 51 -0.79 15.73 -4.49
N GLY A 52 -1.14 15.67 -3.19
CA GLY A 52 -0.19 15.53 -2.10
C GLY A 52 0.10 14.07 -1.71
N VAL A 53 -0.51 13.10 -2.40
CA VAL A 53 -0.32 11.67 -2.13
C VAL A 53 0.76 11.12 -3.05
N GLU A 54 1.79 10.53 -2.45
CA GLU A 54 2.83 9.79 -3.13
C GLU A 54 2.40 8.33 -3.32
N VAL A 55 2.50 7.83 -4.55
CA VAL A 55 2.24 6.42 -4.87
C VAL A 55 3.53 5.64 -4.68
N LEU A 56 3.55 4.75 -3.68
CA LEU A 56 4.71 3.90 -3.40
C LEU A 56 4.67 2.59 -4.21
N GLY A 57 3.49 2.11 -4.55
CA GLY A 57 3.33 0.83 -5.25
C GLY A 57 2.01 0.70 -6.00
N ALA A 58 2.10 0.14 -7.20
CA ALA A 58 0.97 -0.13 -8.08
C ALA A 58 1.09 -1.52 -8.72
N LEU A 59 -0.06 -2.14 -9.00
CA LEU A 59 -0.14 -3.40 -9.74
C LEU A 59 0.18 -3.18 -11.23
N PRO A 60 0.46 -4.26 -12.00
CA PRO A 60 0.77 -4.16 -13.43
C PRO A 60 -0.32 -3.49 -14.29
N ASP A 61 -1.58 -3.52 -13.83
CA ASP A 61 -2.71 -2.87 -14.48
C ASP A 61 -2.92 -1.41 -14.04
N GLY A 62 -2.03 -0.88 -13.21
CA GLY A 62 -2.04 0.50 -12.72
C GLY A 62 -2.84 0.72 -11.44
N GLN A 63 -3.47 -0.32 -10.86
CA GLN A 63 -4.18 -0.16 -9.60
C GLN A 63 -3.22 0.16 -8.46
N VAL A 64 -3.46 1.28 -7.76
CA VAL A 64 -2.62 1.75 -6.66
C VAL A 64 -2.93 0.96 -5.37
N VAL A 65 -1.87 0.46 -4.74
CA VAL A 65 -1.96 -0.47 -3.60
C VAL A 65 -1.05 -0.10 -2.43
N ALA A 66 -0.16 0.89 -2.58
CA ALA A 66 0.52 1.53 -1.46
C ALA A 66 0.73 3.02 -1.73
N VAL A 67 0.50 3.82 -0.70
CA VAL A 67 0.58 5.29 -0.77
C VAL A 67 1.14 5.88 0.52
N GLN A 68 1.66 7.10 0.41
CA GLN A 68 2.11 7.90 1.53
C GLN A 68 1.64 9.36 1.37
N GLN A 69 1.21 9.99 2.45
CA GLN A 69 0.94 11.43 2.51
C GLN A 69 1.48 11.99 3.81
N GLY A 70 2.58 12.75 3.72
CA GLY A 70 3.28 13.24 4.90
C GLY A 70 3.73 12.09 5.80
N ASN A 71 3.22 12.07 7.04
CA ASN A 71 3.50 11.03 8.05
C ASN A 71 2.49 9.87 8.04
N VAL A 72 1.54 9.84 7.11
CA VAL A 72 0.57 8.76 6.96
C VAL A 72 1.02 7.84 5.82
N ILE A 73 1.09 6.55 6.07
CA ILE A 73 1.41 5.52 5.09
C ILE A 73 0.32 4.45 5.11
N ALA A 74 -0.04 3.91 3.94
CA ALA A 74 -1.07 2.88 3.81
C ALA A 74 -0.68 1.85 2.74
N SER A 75 -1.02 0.59 3.00
CA SER A 75 -0.95 -0.52 2.04
C SER A 75 -2.30 -1.24 1.94
N ALA A 76 -2.58 -1.78 0.76
CA ALA A 76 -3.69 -2.71 0.51
C ALA A 76 -3.29 -4.18 0.69
N PHE A 77 -1.99 -4.43 0.88
CA PHE A 77 -1.41 -5.75 1.13
C PHE A 77 -0.94 -5.88 2.59
N HIS A 78 -0.61 -7.11 2.95
CA HIS A 78 -0.18 -7.56 4.26
C HIS A 78 1.34 -7.79 4.29
N PRO A 79 2.18 -6.74 4.50
CA PRO A 79 3.63 -6.91 4.59
C PRO A 79 4.03 -7.88 5.72
N GLU A 80 3.25 -7.93 6.81
CA GLU A 80 3.46 -8.81 7.95
C GLU A 80 3.31 -10.30 7.62
N VAL A 81 2.44 -10.62 6.66
CA VAL A 81 2.20 -12.01 6.23
C VAL A 81 3.33 -12.49 5.31
N ALA A 82 3.87 -11.58 4.48
CA ALA A 82 4.98 -11.84 3.58
C ALA A 82 6.35 -11.92 4.29
N GLY A 83 6.43 -11.52 5.56
CA GLY A 83 7.71 -11.30 6.25
C GLY A 83 8.45 -10.06 5.76
N GLU A 84 7.76 -9.13 5.09
CA GLU A 84 8.36 -7.91 4.57
C GLU A 84 8.46 -6.79 5.62
N ASP A 85 9.68 -6.57 6.07
CA ASP A 85 10.00 -5.60 7.11
C ASP A 85 10.26 -4.18 6.57
N ARG A 86 10.53 -4.03 5.27
CA ARG A 86 10.88 -2.74 4.66
C ARG A 86 9.77 -1.70 4.78
N PHE A 87 8.51 -2.12 4.62
CA PHE A 87 7.35 -1.25 4.84
C PHE A 87 7.24 -0.79 6.30
N HIS A 88 7.50 -1.71 7.25
CA HIS A 88 7.53 -1.41 8.68
C HIS A 88 8.67 -0.46 9.04
N ARG A 89 9.86 -0.67 8.47
CA ARG A 89 11.02 0.22 8.65
C ARG A 89 10.72 1.63 8.14
N ARG A 90 10.12 1.75 6.96
CA ARG A 90 9.67 3.05 6.42
C ARG A 90 8.71 3.76 7.36
N PHE A 91 7.72 3.04 7.92
CA PHE A 91 6.83 3.61 8.92
C PHE A 91 7.58 4.11 10.16
N LEU A 92 8.54 3.34 10.68
CA LEU A 92 9.37 3.77 11.81
C LEU A 92 10.19 5.02 11.45
N ASP A 93 10.77 5.10 10.26
CA ASP A 93 11.53 6.28 9.82
C ASP A 93 10.64 7.54 9.82
N LEU A 94 9.38 7.42 9.41
CA LEU A 94 8.40 8.52 9.48
C LEU A 94 8.13 8.96 10.92
N VAL A 95 8.03 8.02 11.86
CA VAL A 95 7.83 8.32 13.29
C VAL A 95 9.05 9.04 13.89
N HIS A 96 10.27 8.64 13.52
CA HIS A 96 11.50 9.28 14.01
C HIS A 96 11.75 10.67 13.40
N SER A 97 11.15 10.96 12.25
CA SER A 97 11.32 12.22 11.52
C SER A 97 10.26 13.27 11.85
N ALA A 98 9.25 12.92 12.66
CA ALA A 98 8.16 13.78 13.11
C ALA A 98 8.51 14.50 14.42
#